data_AF-A0AAN8WLH9-F1
#
_entry.id   AF-A0AAN8WLH9-F1
#
_cell.length_a   1.000
_cell.length_b   1.000
_cell.length_c   1.000
_cell.angle_alpha   90.00
_cell.angle_beta   90.00
_cell.angle_gamma   90.00
#
_symmetry.space_group_name_H-M   'P 1'
#
loop_
_entity.id
_entity.type
_entity.pdbx_description
1 polymer ?
#
loop_
_entity_poly.entity_id
_entity_poly.type
_entity_poly.pdbx_seq_one_letter_code
_entity_poly.pdbx_strand_id
1 'polypeptide(L)'
;MLSWYVTIIIVSEDFDFLVKFAEICRQTRLQSRDTKLLVITSLRDAKQIQNLLNQFWTYSMMSTLFLNLQQATNSSYRWGLYSHLPYTASGPQNVQIGVWSPKRGLMTKKWLQKSQNKFANFYQASVNVTVLPYLPAWREEKETLANGTVKTVYSGADYTLLMSIANALNFSFNIIPSASWKQVDGQVEEGVSMMATIYHIVLPERTTRYDFTYTYENAYLSFSTFKPSLKPQWQALYYPFTDEVWIVLLLVFPFFTLVLTVVIYTTNQLQLDVKVGGVRIGQELLGEFFGQDLMRHFYNI
;
A
#
# COMPACT_ATOMS: atom_id res chain seq x y z
N MET A 1 -13.12 -5.66 -9.86
CA MET A 1 -14.07 -4.66 -10.38
C MET A 1 -14.36 -4.99 -11.84
N LEU A 2 -15.64 -5.14 -12.20
CA LEU A 2 -16.06 -5.26 -13.60
C LEU A 2 -15.93 -3.88 -14.26
N SER A 3 -14.92 -3.68 -15.11
CA SER A 3 -14.84 -2.51 -15.99
C SER A 3 -15.93 -2.66 -17.05
N TRP A 4 -16.98 -1.87 -16.95
CA TRP A 4 -17.95 -1.75 -18.03
C TRP A 4 -17.45 -0.68 -18.99
N TYR A 5 -17.18 -1.08 -20.24
CA TYR A 5 -16.85 -0.15 -21.31
C TYR A 5 -18.09 0.68 -21.66
N VAL A 6 -18.27 1.82 -21.00
CA VAL A 6 -19.37 2.73 -21.29
C VAL A 6 -18.98 3.63 -22.46
N THR A 7 -19.80 3.63 -23.51
CA THR A 7 -19.66 4.59 -24.61
C THR A 7 -20.79 5.61 -24.51
N ILE A 8 -20.43 6.88 -24.44
CA ILE A 8 -21.38 8.00 -24.33
C ILE A 8 -21.36 8.75 -25.64
N ILE A 9 -22.54 8.94 -26.22
CA ILE A 9 -22.72 9.69 -27.46
C ILE A 9 -23.53 10.93 -27.11
N ILE A 10 -22.98 12.09 -27.46
CA ILE A 10 -23.63 13.38 -27.29
C ILE A 10 -23.87 13.96 -28.66
N VAL A 11 -25.08 14.45 -28.89
CA VAL A 11 -25.42 15.18 -30.11
C VAL A 11 -25.90 16.55 -29.66
N SER A 12 -25.11 17.58 -29.92
CA SER A 12 -25.47 18.96 -29.60
C SER A 12 -24.83 19.93 -30.57
N GLU A 13 -25.60 20.92 -30.99
CA GLU A 13 -25.13 22.08 -31.76
C GLU A 13 -24.88 23.29 -30.86
N ASP A 14 -25.33 23.23 -29.60
CA ASP A 14 -25.19 24.29 -28.62
C ASP A 14 -23.86 24.16 -27.86
N PHE A 15 -23.06 25.23 -27.93
CA PHE A 15 -21.79 25.36 -27.23
C PHE A 15 -21.98 25.39 -25.71
N ASP A 16 -23.00 26.10 -25.21
CA ASP A 16 -23.22 26.27 -23.77
C ASP A 16 -23.64 24.95 -23.12
N PHE A 17 -24.43 24.15 -23.83
CA PHE A 17 -24.71 22.77 -23.44
C PHE A 17 -23.43 21.93 -23.30
N LEU A 18 -22.51 22.00 -24.27
CA LEU A 18 -21.26 21.22 -24.24
C LEU A 18 -20.34 21.67 -23.10
N VAL A 19 -20.34 22.96 -22.76
CA VAL A 19 -19.62 23.50 -21.58
C VAL A 19 -20.23 22.93 -20.30
N LYS A 20 -21.54 23.10 -20.09
CA LYS A 20 -22.24 22.61 -18.89
C LYS A 20 -22.11 21.10 -18.74
N PHE A 21 -22.18 20.35 -19.84
CA PHE A 21 -21.97 18.91 -19.83
C PHE A 21 -20.58 18.55 -19.30
N ALA A 22 -19.54 19.25 -19.74
CA ALA A 22 -18.18 18.99 -19.30
C ALA A 22 -17.98 19.29 -17.80
N GLU A 23 -18.61 20.36 -17.31
CA GLU A 23 -18.63 20.72 -15.88
C GLU A 23 -19.36 19.66 -15.04
N ILE A 24 -20.55 19.24 -15.48
CA ILE A 24 -21.32 18.18 -14.81
C ILE A 24 -20.51 16.88 -14.80
N CYS A 25 -19.88 16.48 -15.91
CA CYS A 25 -19.06 15.26 -15.96
C CYS A 25 -17.90 15.27 -14.97
N ARG A 26 -17.31 16.46 -14.72
CA ARG A 26 -16.28 16.62 -13.71
C ARG A 26 -16.87 16.43 -12.30
N GLN A 27 -18.04 17.00 -12.04
CA GLN A 27 -18.72 16.87 -10.74
C GLN A 27 -19.22 15.44 -10.49
N THR A 28 -19.79 14.79 -11.50
CA THR A 28 -20.32 13.42 -11.41
C THR A 28 -19.24 12.35 -11.62
N ARG A 29 -17.99 12.75 -11.86
CA ARG A 29 -16.82 11.87 -12.03
C ARG A 29 -17.01 10.78 -13.06
N LEU A 30 -17.57 11.15 -14.21
CA LEU A 30 -17.76 10.26 -15.34
C LEU A 30 -16.45 9.99 -16.12
N GLN A 31 -15.30 10.19 -15.48
CA GLN A 31 -13.97 10.26 -16.07
C GLN A 31 -13.19 8.96 -15.86
N SER A 32 -13.62 7.88 -16.52
CA SER A 32 -12.84 6.63 -16.55
C SER A 32 -12.04 6.51 -17.85
N ARG A 33 -10.84 5.92 -17.78
CA ARG A 33 -10.03 5.52 -18.95
C ARG A 33 -10.83 4.65 -19.92
N ASP A 34 -11.74 3.83 -19.37
CA ASP A 34 -12.53 2.88 -20.14
C ASP A 34 -13.81 3.50 -20.72
N THR A 35 -14.18 4.70 -20.27
CA THR A 35 -15.29 5.46 -20.84
C THR A 35 -14.85 6.14 -22.13
N LYS A 36 -15.56 5.86 -23.22
CA LYS A 36 -15.35 6.51 -24.52
C LYS A 36 -16.42 7.57 -24.74
N LEU A 37 -16.01 8.75 -25.13
CA LEU A 37 -16.91 9.87 -25.38
C LEU A 37 -16.89 10.25 -26.85
N LEU A 38 -18.04 10.20 -27.51
CA LEU A 38 -18.23 10.69 -28.87
C LEU A 38 -19.16 11.91 -28.85
N VAL A 39 -18.62 13.06 -29.22
CA VAL A 39 -19.38 14.30 -29.35
C VAL A 39 -19.66 14.55 -30.83
N ILE A 40 -20.93 14.58 -31.21
CA ILE A 40 -21.40 14.90 -32.56
C ILE A 40 -21.95 16.32 -32.51
N THR A 41 -21.41 17.20 -33.35
CA THR A 41 -21.74 18.62 -33.32
C THR A 41 -21.66 19.26 -34.71
N SER A 42 -22.23 20.45 -34.85
CA SER A 42 -22.19 21.25 -36.07
C SER A 42 -21.68 22.68 -35.81
N LEU A 43 -20.87 22.85 -34.76
CA LEU A 43 -20.23 24.12 -34.44
C LEU A 43 -19.45 24.66 -35.65
N ARG A 44 -19.83 25.85 -36.09
CA ARG A 44 -19.32 26.48 -37.31
C ARG A 44 -17.92 27.05 -37.12
N ASP A 45 -17.59 27.46 -35.90
CA ASP A 45 -16.29 28.03 -35.58
C ASP A 45 -15.32 26.95 -35.09
N ALA A 46 -14.25 26.73 -35.86
CA ALA A 46 -13.18 25.81 -35.49
C ALA A 46 -12.50 26.19 -34.17
N LYS A 47 -12.46 27.49 -33.81
CA LYS A 47 -11.89 27.95 -32.55
C LYS A 47 -12.72 27.50 -31.35
N GLN A 48 -14.05 27.44 -31.47
CA GLN A 48 -14.92 26.94 -30.40
C GLN A 48 -14.60 25.48 -30.06
N ILE A 49 -14.42 24.64 -31.08
CA ILE A 49 -14.04 23.23 -30.88
C ILE A 49 -12.65 23.13 -30.24
N GLN A 50 -11.70 23.93 -30.70
CA GLN A 50 -10.37 23.96 -30.10
C GLN A 50 -10.40 24.39 -28.63
N ASN A 51 -11.22 25.40 -28.30
CA ASN A 51 -11.41 25.84 -26.92
C ASN A 51 -12.03 24.75 -26.06
N LEU A 52 -13.08 24.07 -26.53
CA LEU A 52 -13.69 22.95 -25.80
C LEU A 52 -12.67 21.84 -25.52
N LEU A 53 -11.98 21.40 -26.57
CA LEU A 53 -10.99 20.32 -26.50
C LEU A 53 -9.80 20.65 -25.58
N ASN A 54 -9.40 21.91 -25.49
CA ASN A 54 -8.24 22.34 -24.69
C ASN A 54 -8.61 22.67 -23.24
N GLN A 55 -9.73 23.37 -23.02
CA GLN A 55 -10.06 23.98 -21.74
C GLN A 55 -10.69 22.99 -20.75
N PHE A 56 -11.44 22.01 -21.26
CA PHE A 56 -12.20 21.10 -20.40
C PHE A 56 -11.53 19.74 -20.29
N TRP A 57 -11.22 19.33 -19.05
CA TRP A 57 -10.60 18.05 -18.73
C TRP A 57 -11.33 16.84 -19.34
N THR A 58 -12.66 16.87 -19.32
CA THR A 58 -13.53 15.83 -19.91
C THR A 58 -13.22 15.60 -21.40
N TYR A 59 -12.84 16.65 -22.13
CA TYR A 59 -12.53 16.54 -23.56
C TYR A 59 -11.03 16.34 -23.81
N SER A 60 -10.16 16.94 -23.01
CA SER A 60 -8.71 16.85 -23.17
C SER A 60 -8.14 15.51 -22.68
N MET A 61 -8.61 15.03 -21.52
CA MET A 61 -7.98 13.91 -20.80
C MET A 61 -8.73 12.57 -20.94
N MET A 62 -10.00 12.56 -21.35
CA MET A 62 -10.70 11.29 -21.64
C MET A 62 -10.45 10.78 -23.06
N SER A 63 -10.87 9.54 -23.34
CA SER A 63 -10.92 8.96 -24.69
C SER A 63 -12.06 9.59 -25.50
N THR A 64 -11.88 10.87 -25.87
CA THR A 64 -12.90 11.71 -26.48
C THR A 64 -12.64 11.94 -27.97
N LEU A 65 -13.69 11.78 -28.78
CA LEU A 65 -13.72 12.07 -30.20
C LEU A 65 -14.80 13.10 -30.52
N PHE A 66 -14.45 14.12 -31.31
CA PHE A 66 -15.39 15.13 -31.80
C PHE A 66 -15.66 14.91 -33.29
N LEU A 67 -16.89 14.60 -33.66
CA LEU A 67 -17.37 14.54 -35.03
C LEU A 67 -18.09 15.86 -35.34
N ASN A 68 -17.42 16.77 -36.04
CA ASN A 68 -17.97 18.08 -36.40
C ASN A 68 -18.33 18.17 -37.88
N LEU A 69 -19.47 18.76 -38.19
CA LEU A 69 -19.87 19.07 -39.57
C LEU A 69 -19.00 20.22 -40.12
N GLN A 70 -18.15 19.93 -41.12
CA GLN A 70 -17.19 20.91 -41.67
C GLN A 70 -17.77 21.75 -42.80
N GLN A 71 -18.53 21.13 -43.71
CA GLN A 71 -19.15 21.83 -44.84
C GLN A 71 -20.26 20.98 -45.47
N ALA A 72 -21.36 21.65 -45.81
CA ALA A 72 -22.44 21.10 -46.62
C ALA A 72 -22.45 21.84 -47.96
N THR A 73 -21.52 21.53 -48.86
CA THR A 73 -21.55 22.08 -50.23
C THR A 73 -22.40 21.17 -51.14
N ASN A 74 -23.45 21.76 -51.69
CA ASN A 74 -24.33 21.36 -52.81
C ASN A 74 -24.79 19.89 -52.98
N SER A 75 -24.53 18.97 -52.03
CA SER A 75 -25.15 17.63 -51.85
C SER A 75 -24.26 16.64 -51.08
N SER A 76 -23.06 17.02 -50.62
CA SER A 76 -22.21 16.12 -49.81
C SER A 76 -21.92 16.69 -48.43
N TYR A 77 -22.45 16.03 -47.39
CA TYR A 77 -22.08 16.28 -46.01
C TYR A 77 -20.69 15.69 -45.73
N ARG A 78 -19.79 16.51 -45.19
CA ARG A 78 -18.47 16.09 -44.75
C ARG A 78 -18.27 16.40 -43.28
N TRP A 79 -17.94 15.37 -42.52
CA TRP A 79 -17.72 15.46 -41.09
C TRP A 79 -16.24 15.25 -40.77
N GLY A 80 -15.65 16.16 -40.02
CA GLY A 80 -14.29 16.04 -39.51
C GLY A 80 -14.32 15.34 -38.16
N LEU A 81 -13.46 14.32 -38.00
CA LEU A 81 -13.25 13.66 -36.73
C LEU A 81 -11.99 14.24 -36.08
N TYR A 82 -12.12 14.74 -34.86
CA TYR A 82 -11.09 15.45 -34.10
C TYR A 82 -10.84 14.79 -32.74
N SER A 83 -9.61 14.90 -32.25
CA SER A 83 -9.22 14.51 -30.89
C SER A 83 -8.23 15.53 -30.35
N HIS A 84 -8.25 15.73 -29.04
CA HIS A 84 -7.18 16.44 -28.35
C HIS A 84 -6.06 15.48 -27.95
N LEU A 85 -4.82 15.87 -28.23
CA LEU A 85 -3.62 15.21 -27.70
C LEU A 85 -2.97 16.15 -26.68
N PRO A 86 -3.11 15.89 -25.37
CA PRO A 86 -2.57 16.77 -24.34
C PRO A 86 -1.05 16.72 -24.28
N TYR A 87 -0.45 15.58 -24.66
CA TYR A 87 0.99 15.37 -24.64
C TYR A 87 1.49 14.97 -26.02
N THR A 88 2.32 15.81 -26.63
CA THR A 88 3.08 15.48 -27.85
C THR A 88 4.44 16.17 -27.81
N ALA A 89 5.38 15.75 -28.68
CA ALA A 89 6.70 16.37 -28.78
C ALA A 89 6.66 17.87 -29.13
N SER A 90 5.57 18.33 -29.77
CA SER A 90 5.36 19.74 -30.13
C SER A 90 4.43 20.48 -29.17
N GLY A 91 4.06 19.85 -28.05
CA GLY A 91 3.08 20.36 -27.08
C GLY A 91 1.64 19.91 -27.34
N PRO A 92 0.67 20.41 -26.54
CA PRO A 92 -0.73 20.05 -26.70
C PRO A 92 -1.28 20.47 -28.06
N GLN A 93 -1.98 19.57 -28.75
CA GLN A 93 -2.52 19.87 -30.07
C GLN A 93 -3.85 19.18 -30.37
N ASN A 94 -4.70 19.90 -31.11
CA ASN A 94 -5.94 19.38 -31.66
C ASN A 94 -5.69 18.81 -33.05
N VAL A 95 -5.98 17.52 -33.22
CA VAL A 95 -5.64 16.77 -34.42
C VAL A 95 -6.90 16.31 -35.12
N GLN A 96 -6.99 16.56 -36.42
CA GLN A 96 -8.00 15.92 -37.25
C GLN A 96 -7.53 14.50 -37.60
N ILE A 97 -8.22 13.54 -37.03
CA ILE A 97 -7.88 12.11 -37.06
C ILE A 97 -8.57 11.36 -38.21
N GLY A 98 -9.67 11.89 -38.70
CA GLY A 98 -10.42 11.29 -39.80
C GLY A 98 -11.42 12.23 -40.43
N VAL A 99 -12.05 11.72 -41.47
CA VAL A 99 -13.15 12.35 -42.18
C VAL A 99 -14.21 11.30 -42.42
N TRP A 100 -15.46 11.63 -42.13
CA TRP A 100 -16.60 10.79 -42.49
C TRP A 100 -17.45 11.47 -43.58
N SER A 101 -17.92 10.67 -44.52
CA SER A 101 -18.91 11.11 -45.52
C SER A 101 -19.86 9.96 -45.88
N PRO A 102 -21.12 10.25 -46.27
CA PRO A 102 -22.08 9.20 -46.64
C PRO A 102 -21.60 8.31 -47.79
N LYS A 103 -20.84 8.87 -48.75
CA LYS A 103 -20.38 8.14 -49.95
C LYS A 103 -19.15 7.26 -49.70
N ARG A 104 -18.26 7.64 -48.79
CA ARG A 104 -16.96 6.96 -48.57
C ARG A 104 -16.82 6.31 -47.19
N GLY A 105 -17.82 6.45 -46.32
CA GLY A 105 -17.73 6.01 -44.92
C GLY A 105 -16.67 6.79 -44.13
N LEU A 106 -16.18 6.18 -43.05
CA LEU A 106 -15.14 6.74 -42.20
C LEU A 106 -13.75 6.47 -42.80
N MET A 107 -13.05 7.55 -43.17
CA MET A 107 -11.66 7.51 -43.60
C MET A 107 -10.77 8.00 -42.45
N THR A 108 -10.07 7.09 -41.79
CA THR A 108 -9.09 7.40 -40.74
C THR A 108 -7.68 7.54 -41.31
N LYS A 109 -6.88 8.44 -40.75
CA LYS A 109 -5.44 8.50 -41.10
C LYS A 109 -4.70 7.31 -40.47
N LYS A 110 -3.77 6.67 -41.20
CA LYS A 110 -3.03 5.46 -40.74
C LYS A 110 -2.31 5.61 -39.39
N TRP A 111 -1.82 6.82 -39.06
CA TRP A 111 -1.15 7.09 -37.78
C TRP A 111 -2.06 6.88 -36.56
N LEU A 112 -3.38 6.86 -36.76
CA LEU A 112 -4.37 6.70 -35.70
C LEU A 112 -4.41 5.31 -35.07
N GLN A 113 -4.08 4.26 -35.83
CA GLN A 113 -3.92 2.91 -35.28
C GLN A 113 -2.75 2.86 -34.27
N LYS A 114 -1.76 3.75 -34.42
CA LYS A 114 -0.60 3.86 -33.54
C LYS A 114 -0.82 4.82 -32.37
N SER A 115 -1.76 5.77 -32.49
CA SER A 115 -2.04 6.82 -31.50
C SER A 115 -3.21 6.53 -30.56
N GLN A 116 -3.78 5.32 -30.57
CA GLN A 116 -4.96 4.99 -29.76
C GLN A 116 -4.73 5.16 -28.25
N ASN A 117 -3.46 5.15 -27.81
CA ASN A 117 -3.10 5.37 -26.43
C ASN A 117 -2.35 6.69 -26.27
N LYS A 118 -3.06 7.82 -26.30
CA LYS A 118 -2.49 9.18 -26.15
C LYS A 118 -1.77 9.42 -24.80
N PHE A 119 -1.85 8.48 -23.87
CA PHE A 119 -1.14 8.47 -22.59
C PHE A 119 -0.04 7.41 -22.51
N ALA A 120 0.39 6.85 -23.64
CA ALA A 120 1.53 5.94 -23.68
C ALA A 120 2.88 6.66 -23.49
N ASN A 121 2.93 7.97 -23.73
CA ASN A 121 4.12 8.80 -23.57
C ASN A 121 3.71 10.23 -23.27
N PHE A 122 4.32 10.84 -22.25
CA PHE A 122 4.01 12.18 -21.77
C PHE A 122 5.01 13.25 -22.26
N TYR A 123 5.99 12.86 -23.08
CA TYR A 123 6.93 13.75 -23.75
C TYR A 123 7.61 14.76 -22.81
N GLN A 124 8.07 14.29 -21.65
CA GLN A 124 8.74 15.08 -20.61
C GLN A 124 7.85 16.14 -19.95
N ALA A 125 6.52 16.01 -20.05
CA ALA A 125 5.60 16.88 -19.33
C ALA A 125 5.88 16.86 -17.82
N SER A 126 5.72 18.02 -17.19
CA SER A 126 5.92 18.19 -15.76
C SER A 126 4.60 17.98 -15.02
N VAL A 127 4.55 17.02 -14.11
CA VAL A 127 3.35 16.64 -13.35
C VAL A 127 3.51 17.01 -11.88
N ASN A 128 2.54 17.72 -11.33
CA ASN A 128 2.54 18.05 -9.91
C ASN A 128 2.07 16.87 -9.07
N VAL A 129 2.89 16.44 -8.12
CA VAL A 129 2.62 15.29 -7.24
C VAL A 129 2.71 15.73 -5.80
N THR A 130 1.67 15.48 -5.03
CA THR A 130 1.65 15.78 -3.60
C THR A 130 2.15 14.60 -2.79
N VAL A 131 2.92 14.91 -1.75
CA VAL A 131 3.54 13.91 -0.88
C VAL A 131 3.49 14.33 0.58
N LEU A 132 3.56 13.34 1.46
CA LEU A 132 3.67 13.47 2.90
C LEU A 132 4.80 12.53 3.36
N PRO A 133 5.77 12.99 4.16
CA PRO A 133 6.77 12.11 4.74
C PRO A 133 6.11 10.98 5.56
N TYR A 134 6.32 9.74 5.15
CA TYR A 134 5.70 8.56 5.75
C TYR A 134 6.61 7.34 5.59
N LEU A 135 7.42 7.05 6.60
CA LEU A 135 8.37 5.95 6.55
C LEU A 135 7.67 4.58 6.56
N PRO A 136 8.18 3.58 5.81
CA PRO A 136 9.34 3.61 4.90
C PRO A 136 9.00 4.04 3.45
N ALA A 137 7.74 4.38 3.17
CA ALA A 137 7.22 4.66 1.84
C ALA A 137 7.79 5.95 1.23
N TRP A 138 7.83 7.03 2.02
CA TRP A 138 8.38 8.33 1.66
C TRP A 138 9.30 8.85 2.75
N ARG A 139 10.53 9.13 2.35
CA ARG A 139 11.56 9.73 3.19
C ARG A 139 12.03 11.03 2.56
N GLU A 140 12.15 12.05 3.39
CA GLU A 140 12.72 13.34 3.05
C GLU A 140 14.00 13.53 3.88
N GLU A 141 15.14 13.70 3.20
CA GLU A 141 16.42 14.00 3.82
C GLU A 141 16.94 15.34 3.26
N LYS A 142 17.51 16.18 4.12
CA LYS A 142 18.13 17.44 3.70
C LYS A 142 19.63 17.24 3.58
N GLU A 143 20.15 17.35 2.38
CA GLU A 143 21.58 17.24 2.08
C GLU A 143 22.16 18.63 1.86
N THR A 144 23.21 18.98 2.59
CA THR A 144 23.94 20.23 2.40
C THR A 144 25.04 20.00 1.37
N LEU A 145 24.91 20.61 0.20
CA LEU A 145 25.92 20.55 -0.85
C LEU A 145 27.19 21.31 -0.44
N ALA A 146 28.31 21.01 -1.09
CA ALA A 146 29.61 21.65 -0.82
C ALA A 146 29.61 23.19 -0.96
N ASN A 147 28.62 23.75 -1.65
CA ASN A 147 28.40 25.19 -1.81
C ASN A 147 27.50 25.80 -0.70
N GLY A 148 27.15 25.04 0.34
CA GLY A 148 26.26 25.46 1.42
C GLY A 148 24.76 25.44 1.07
N THR A 149 24.39 25.06 -0.15
CA THR A 149 22.97 24.97 -0.56
C THR A 149 22.35 23.70 -0.01
N VAL A 150 21.22 23.83 0.68
CA VAL A 150 20.46 22.68 1.19
C VAL A 150 19.53 22.17 0.10
N LYS A 151 19.73 20.91 -0.31
CA LYS A 151 18.90 20.20 -1.27
C LYS A 151 18.07 19.16 -0.54
N THR A 152 16.77 19.12 -0.82
CA THR A 152 15.93 18.03 -0.35
C THR A 152 16.10 16.81 -1.26
N VAL A 153 16.46 15.68 -0.66
CA VAL A 153 16.59 14.37 -1.30
C VAL A 153 15.42 13.51 -0.86
N TYR A 154 14.75 12.90 -1.83
CA TYR A 154 13.61 12.02 -1.58
C TYR A 154 14.00 10.57 -1.83
N SER A 155 13.52 9.67 -0.99
CA SER A 155 13.71 8.22 -1.12
C SER A 155 12.53 7.46 -0.53
N GLY A 156 12.53 6.12 -0.68
CA GLY A 156 11.47 5.25 -0.17
C GLY A 156 10.81 4.42 -1.27
N ALA A 157 9.95 3.49 -0.85
CA ALA A 157 9.29 2.55 -1.76
C ALA A 157 8.40 3.26 -2.78
N ASP A 158 7.53 4.14 -2.30
CA ASP A 158 6.56 4.87 -3.13
C ASP A 158 7.26 5.91 -4.02
N TYR A 159 8.32 6.56 -3.55
CA TYR A 159 9.15 7.44 -4.38
C TYR A 159 9.78 6.67 -5.55
N THR A 160 10.31 5.47 -5.28
CA THR A 160 10.92 4.60 -6.30
C THR A 160 9.88 4.10 -7.30
N LEU A 161 8.67 3.79 -6.84
CA LEU A 161 7.53 3.45 -7.69
C LEU A 161 7.17 4.62 -8.61
N LEU A 162 7.02 5.84 -8.07
CA LEU A 162 6.74 7.04 -8.87
C LEU A 162 7.83 7.29 -9.91
N MET A 163 9.10 7.18 -9.52
CA MET A 163 10.23 7.34 -10.44
C MET A 163 10.17 6.32 -11.59
N SER A 164 9.82 5.07 -11.28
CA SER A 164 9.69 4.00 -12.28
C SER A 164 8.53 4.28 -13.24
N ILE A 165 7.39 4.77 -12.74
CA ILE A 165 6.24 5.18 -13.56
C ILE A 165 6.60 6.38 -14.44
N ALA A 166 7.27 7.39 -13.87
CA ALA A 166 7.74 8.58 -14.58
C ALA A 166 8.68 8.24 -15.73
N ASN A 167 9.63 7.31 -15.50
CA ASN A 167 10.54 6.82 -16.52
C ASN A 167 9.81 6.02 -17.61
N ALA A 168 8.89 5.13 -17.23
CA ALA A 168 8.15 4.29 -18.18
C ALA A 168 7.21 5.11 -19.07
N LEU A 169 6.57 6.14 -18.51
CA LEU A 169 5.62 7.01 -19.21
C LEU A 169 6.26 8.30 -19.76
N ASN A 170 7.55 8.51 -19.51
CA ASN A 170 8.33 9.65 -19.98
C ASN A 170 7.76 11.00 -19.53
N PHE A 171 7.53 11.18 -18.23
CA PHE A 171 7.21 12.48 -17.61
C PHE A 171 8.21 12.84 -16.50
N SER A 172 8.28 14.13 -16.18
CA SER A 172 8.96 14.65 -14.99
C SER A 172 7.93 15.05 -13.95
N PHE A 173 8.31 15.13 -12.68
CA PHE A 173 7.36 15.49 -11.63
C PHE A 173 7.93 16.52 -10.66
N ASN A 174 7.03 17.42 -10.22
CA ASN A 174 7.29 18.42 -9.20
C ASN A 174 6.62 17.96 -7.91
N ILE A 175 7.41 17.86 -6.86
CA ILE A 175 6.91 17.47 -5.54
C ILE A 175 6.31 18.69 -4.85
N ILE A 176 5.03 18.60 -4.51
CA ILE A 176 4.31 19.57 -3.69
C ILE A 176 4.26 18.99 -2.26
N PRO A 177 5.02 19.57 -1.31
CA PRO A 177 5.01 19.06 0.06
C PRO A 177 3.67 19.34 0.74
N SER A 178 3.21 18.37 1.52
CA SER A 178 2.05 18.48 2.39
C SER A 178 2.43 18.28 3.85
N ALA A 179 1.77 19.01 4.74
CA ALA A 179 1.94 18.92 6.19
C ALA A 179 0.97 17.92 6.84
N SER A 180 -0.09 17.51 6.15
CA SER A 180 -1.09 16.57 6.70
C SER A 180 -1.81 15.78 5.60
N TRP A 181 -2.41 14.65 5.98
CA TRP A 181 -3.31 13.86 5.12
C TRP A 181 -4.48 14.67 4.56
N LYS A 182 -5.03 15.60 5.35
CA LYS A 182 -6.10 16.50 4.90
C LYS A 182 -5.64 17.40 3.76
N GLN A 183 -4.40 17.89 3.84
CA GLN A 183 -3.83 18.74 2.79
C GLN A 183 -3.54 17.93 1.52
N VAL A 184 -3.07 16.69 1.67
CA VAL A 184 -2.89 15.77 0.53
C VAL A 184 -4.21 15.56 -0.20
N ASP A 185 -5.27 15.18 0.52
CA ASP A 185 -6.61 14.99 -0.04
C ASP A 185 -7.08 16.27 -0.76
N GLY A 186 -6.97 17.42 -0.10
CA GLY A 186 -7.41 18.71 -0.66
C GLY A 186 -6.68 19.11 -1.93
N GLN A 187 -5.35 18.91 -1.99
CA GLN A 187 -4.55 19.27 -3.16
C GLN A 187 -4.91 18.42 -4.40
N VAL A 188 -5.31 17.16 -4.21
CA VAL A 188 -5.79 16.31 -5.30
C VAL A 188 -7.21 16.72 -5.71
N GLU A 189 -8.10 16.96 -4.75
CA GLU A 189 -9.49 17.37 -5.01
C GLU A 189 -9.60 18.71 -5.76
N GLU A 190 -8.76 19.67 -5.38
CA GLU A 190 -8.69 20.99 -6.01
C GLU A 190 -7.96 20.95 -7.37
N GLY A 191 -7.29 19.85 -7.70
CA GLY A 191 -6.51 19.69 -8.93
C GLY A 191 -5.19 20.46 -8.93
N VAL A 192 -4.72 20.90 -7.75
CA VAL A 192 -3.38 21.50 -7.57
C VAL A 192 -2.29 20.46 -7.81
N SER A 193 -2.55 19.23 -7.34
CA SER A 193 -1.76 18.05 -7.65
C SER A 193 -2.57 17.08 -8.50
N MET A 194 -1.92 16.49 -9.51
CA MET A 194 -2.53 15.50 -10.38
C MET A 194 -2.74 14.16 -9.66
N MET A 195 -1.88 13.83 -8.70
CA MET A 195 -1.94 12.57 -7.96
C MET A 195 -1.22 12.70 -6.62
N ALA A 196 -1.70 11.95 -5.64
CA ALA A 196 -0.96 11.65 -4.43
C ALA A 196 -0.30 10.27 -4.58
N THR A 197 1.01 10.22 -4.34
CA THR A 197 1.78 8.97 -4.49
C THR A 197 2.23 8.46 -3.15
N ILE A 198 1.41 8.59 -2.12
CA ILE A 198 1.69 8.12 -0.77
C ILE A 198 0.72 7.00 -0.41
N TYR A 199 1.05 6.23 0.62
CA TYR A 199 0.20 5.19 1.15
C TYR A 199 -1.24 5.69 1.43
N HIS A 200 -2.20 5.25 0.61
CA HIS A 200 -3.62 5.57 0.80
C HIS A 200 -4.46 4.30 0.85
N ILE A 201 -5.16 4.11 1.97
CA ILE A 201 -6.15 3.04 2.11
C ILE A 201 -7.38 3.40 1.29
N VAL A 202 -7.79 2.47 0.42
CA VAL A 202 -9.03 2.55 -0.34
C VAL A 202 -10.19 2.35 0.61
N LEU A 203 -10.95 3.42 0.86
CA LEU A 203 -12.17 3.40 1.67
C LEU A 203 -13.36 3.84 0.81
N PRO A 204 -14.55 3.22 0.96
CA PRO A 204 -15.73 3.59 0.16
C PRO A 204 -16.02 5.10 0.18
N GLU A 205 -15.93 5.74 1.35
CA GLU A 205 -16.15 7.18 1.50
C GLU A 205 -15.13 8.04 0.77
N ARG A 206 -13.90 7.55 0.57
CA ARG A 206 -12.86 8.26 -0.19
C ARG A 206 -13.05 8.11 -1.70
N THR A 207 -13.64 6.99 -2.13
CA THR A 207 -13.93 6.75 -3.55
C THR A 207 -14.95 7.72 -4.12
N THR A 208 -15.71 8.46 -3.30
CA THR A 208 -16.61 9.52 -3.77
C THR A 208 -15.90 10.87 -3.94
N ARG A 209 -14.70 11.05 -3.36
CA ARG A 209 -13.92 12.29 -3.41
C ARG A 209 -12.85 12.30 -4.50
N TYR A 210 -12.09 11.22 -4.64
CA TYR A 210 -11.04 11.08 -5.65
C TYR A 210 -10.91 9.64 -6.17
N ASP A 211 -10.26 9.49 -7.32
CA ASP A 211 -10.07 8.22 -8.01
C ASP A 211 -8.82 7.49 -7.51
N PHE A 212 -8.91 6.16 -7.42
CA PHE A 212 -7.79 5.30 -7.09
C PHE A 212 -7.34 4.52 -8.31
N THR A 213 -6.04 4.27 -8.39
CA THR A 213 -5.46 3.34 -9.35
C THR A 213 -5.61 1.89 -8.85
N TYR A 214 -4.86 0.96 -9.42
CA TYR A 214 -4.77 -0.40 -8.90
C TYR A 214 -4.01 -0.42 -7.57
N THR A 215 -4.54 -1.19 -6.62
CA THR A 215 -3.85 -1.48 -5.36
C THR A 215 -2.61 -2.31 -5.64
N TYR A 216 -1.44 -1.84 -5.21
CA TYR A 216 -0.17 -2.55 -5.34
C TYR A 216 0.26 -3.23 -4.03
N GLU A 217 -0.35 -2.89 -2.90
CA GLU A 217 -0.05 -3.45 -1.58
C GLU A 217 -1.35 -3.74 -0.81
N ASN A 218 -1.34 -4.82 -0.03
CA ASN A 218 -2.43 -5.17 0.88
C ASN A 218 -2.11 -4.70 2.30
N ALA A 219 -3.01 -3.91 2.85
CA ALA A 219 -2.94 -3.45 4.23
C ALA A 219 -3.55 -4.47 5.18
N TYR A 220 -2.86 -4.79 6.28
CA TYR A 220 -3.40 -5.65 7.34
C TYR A 220 -3.41 -4.90 8.66
N LEU A 221 -4.53 -4.99 9.38
CA LEU A 221 -4.61 -4.54 10.76
C LEU A 221 -3.89 -5.56 11.65
N SER A 222 -2.87 -5.10 12.36
CA SER A 222 -2.11 -5.90 13.33
C SER A 222 -1.99 -5.13 14.64
N PHE A 223 -1.79 -5.86 15.73
CA PHE A 223 -1.49 -5.28 17.02
C PHE A 223 -0.03 -5.57 17.38
N SER A 224 0.65 -4.58 17.93
CA SER A 224 2.01 -4.73 18.45
C SER A 224 1.97 -4.71 19.96
N THR A 225 2.57 -5.71 20.60
CA THR A 225 2.76 -5.75 22.05
C THR A 225 4.24 -5.65 22.37
N PHE A 226 4.57 -5.24 23.59
CA PHE A 226 5.95 -5.28 24.04
C PHE A 226 6.50 -6.70 23.92
N LYS A 227 7.70 -6.82 23.33
CA LYS A 227 8.41 -8.10 23.33
C LYS A 227 8.57 -8.55 24.78
N PRO A 228 8.06 -9.73 25.17
CA PRO A 228 8.16 -10.19 26.55
C PRO A 228 9.64 -10.30 26.93
N SER A 229 9.97 -9.89 28.15
CA SER A 229 11.29 -10.17 28.70
C SER A 229 11.45 -11.67 28.87
N LEU A 230 12.65 -12.18 28.57
CA LEU A 230 12.98 -13.57 28.86
C LEU A 230 12.99 -13.73 30.38
N LYS A 231 12.26 -14.72 30.89
CA LYS A 231 12.37 -15.13 32.29
C LYS A 231 13.81 -15.61 32.56
N PRO A 232 14.35 -15.40 33.77
CA PRO A 232 15.66 -15.93 34.14
C PRO A 232 15.73 -17.45 33.91
N GLN A 233 16.82 -17.94 33.32
CA GLN A 233 16.96 -19.35 32.97
C GLN A 233 16.89 -20.29 34.18
N TRP A 234 17.29 -19.83 35.38
CA TRP A 234 17.19 -20.62 36.60
C TRP A 234 15.75 -21.05 36.92
N GLN A 235 14.75 -20.28 36.48
CA GLN A 235 13.35 -20.65 36.71
C GLN A 235 13.01 -21.96 36.00
N ALA A 236 13.71 -22.33 34.94
CA ALA A 236 13.53 -23.63 34.27
C ALA A 236 13.94 -24.83 35.15
N LEU A 237 14.78 -24.62 36.18
CA LEU A 237 15.13 -25.67 37.15
C LEU A 237 14.07 -25.84 38.25
N TYR A 238 13.31 -24.77 38.54
CA TYR A 238 12.27 -24.76 39.57
C TYR A 238 10.89 -25.14 39.03
N TYR A 239 10.54 -24.61 37.85
CA TYR A 239 9.25 -24.75 37.18
C TYR A 239 8.78 -26.19 36.89
N PRO A 240 9.64 -27.22 36.76
CA PRO A 240 9.17 -28.59 36.52
C PRO A 240 8.29 -29.14 37.66
N PHE A 241 8.40 -28.58 38.86
CA PHE A 241 7.64 -29.01 40.04
C PHE A 241 6.93 -27.81 40.68
N THR A 242 5.73 -28.03 41.21
CA THR A 242 4.99 -27.01 41.94
C THR A 242 5.55 -26.82 43.35
N ASP A 243 5.20 -25.70 43.99
CA ASP A 243 5.61 -25.39 45.36
C ASP A 243 5.24 -26.54 46.33
N GLU A 244 4.09 -27.18 46.12
CA GLU A 244 3.64 -28.32 46.93
C GLU A 244 4.56 -29.53 46.79
N VAL A 245 5.04 -29.83 45.58
CA VAL A 245 5.95 -30.96 45.34
C VAL A 245 7.28 -30.72 46.04
N TRP A 246 7.82 -29.50 45.98
CA TRP A 246 9.05 -29.14 46.68
C TRP A 246 8.89 -29.26 48.21
N ILE A 247 7.76 -28.83 48.76
CA ILE A 247 7.45 -28.97 50.19
C ILE A 247 7.35 -30.45 50.60
N VAL A 248 6.59 -31.26 49.84
CA VAL A 248 6.45 -32.69 50.12
C VAL A 248 7.82 -33.37 50.07
N LEU A 249 8.63 -33.06 49.06
CA LEU A 249 9.98 -33.61 48.91
C LEU A 249 10.88 -33.26 50.11
N LEU A 250 10.80 -32.02 50.62
CA LEU A 250 11.51 -31.59 51.82
C LEU A 250 11.03 -32.35 53.07
N LEU A 251 9.72 -32.59 53.21
CA LEU A 251 9.13 -33.29 54.36
C LEU A 251 9.33 -34.81 54.34
N VAL A 252 9.49 -35.41 53.16
CA VAL A 252 9.74 -36.85 52.99
C VAL A 252 11.04 -37.27 53.70
N PHE A 253 12.12 -36.49 53.59
CA PHE A 253 13.40 -36.83 54.23
C PHE A 253 13.34 -36.98 55.76
N PRO A 254 12.89 -35.98 56.54
CA PRO A 254 12.81 -36.12 57.99
C PRO A 254 11.79 -37.20 58.38
N PHE A 255 10.70 -37.36 57.62
CA PHE A 255 9.71 -38.40 57.87
C PHE A 255 10.32 -39.81 57.76
N PHE A 256 10.98 -40.14 56.64
CA PHE A 256 11.62 -41.45 56.46
C PHE A 256 12.82 -41.64 57.41
N THR A 257 13.60 -40.60 57.67
CA THR A 257 14.69 -40.64 58.66
C THR A 257 14.14 -41.00 60.05
N LEU A 258 13.04 -40.37 60.46
CA LEU A 258 12.38 -40.66 61.74
C LEU A 258 11.84 -42.09 61.78
N VAL A 259 11.12 -42.52 60.74
CA VAL A 259 10.55 -43.88 60.64
C VAL A 259 11.66 -44.93 60.74
N LEU A 260 12.73 -44.80 59.94
CA LEU A 260 13.86 -45.75 59.97
C LEU A 260 14.60 -45.72 61.30
N THR A 261 14.79 -44.54 61.91
CA THR A 261 15.41 -44.44 63.24
C THR A 261 14.57 -45.17 64.30
N VAL A 262 13.24 -45.02 64.27
CA VAL A 262 12.33 -45.73 65.19
C VAL A 262 12.40 -47.23 64.95
N VAL A 263 12.34 -47.69 63.69
CA VAL A 263 12.43 -49.12 63.34
C VAL A 263 13.76 -49.73 63.79
N ILE A 264 14.88 -49.06 63.55
CA ILE A 264 16.20 -49.54 63.97
C ILE A 264 16.29 -49.54 65.50
N TYR A 265 15.76 -48.52 66.18
CA TYR A 265 15.75 -48.47 67.63
C TYR A 265 14.92 -49.62 68.25
N THR A 266 13.73 -49.89 67.73
CA THR A 266 12.87 -50.99 68.21
C THR A 266 13.43 -52.36 67.85
N THR A 267 14.11 -52.49 66.71
CA THR A 267 14.75 -53.75 66.28
C THR A 267 16.03 -54.04 67.05
N ASN A 268 16.84 -53.03 67.37
CA ASN A 268 18.04 -53.18 68.21
C ASN A 268 17.73 -53.51 69.68
N GLN A 269 16.54 -53.14 70.16
CA GLN A 269 16.02 -53.62 71.45
C GLN A 269 15.71 -55.13 71.40
N LEU A 270 15.50 -55.71 70.21
CA LEU A 270 15.17 -57.12 69.98
C LEU A 270 16.37 -57.99 69.55
N GLN A 271 17.43 -57.41 68.97
CA GLN A 271 18.68 -58.10 68.62
C GLN A 271 19.90 -57.22 68.97
N LEU A 272 20.84 -57.79 69.72
CA LEU A 272 22.08 -57.13 70.16
C LEU A 272 22.99 -56.78 68.95
N ASP A 273 23.55 -55.56 69.01
CA ASP A 273 24.81 -55.11 68.41
C ASP A 273 24.88 -54.32 67.06
N VAL A 274 23.93 -53.43 66.74
CA VAL A 274 24.21 -52.37 65.73
C VAL A 274 23.66 -50.98 66.11
N LYS A 275 24.51 -50.10 66.68
CA LYS A 275 24.13 -48.69 66.93
C LYS A 275 24.36 -47.82 65.69
N VAL A 276 23.36 -47.68 64.81
CA VAL A 276 23.35 -46.62 63.77
C VAL A 276 22.69 -45.36 64.34
N GLY A 277 23.37 -44.21 64.28
CA GLY A 277 22.80 -42.93 64.70
C GLY A 277 21.88 -42.33 63.64
N GLY A 278 20.79 -41.65 64.05
CA GLY A 278 19.80 -41.07 63.13
C GLY A 278 20.36 -40.08 62.10
N VAL A 279 21.46 -39.40 62.44
CA VAL A 279 22.18 -38.52 61.50
C VAL A 279 22.77 -39.29 60.32
N ARG A 280 23.27 -40.51 60.56
CA ARG A 280 23.87 -41.35 59.53
C ARG A 280 22.80 -41.89 58.57
N ILE A 281 21.65 -42.28 59.09
CA ILE A 281 20.47 -42.69 58.30
C ILE A 281 20.02 -41.54 57.38
N GLY A 282 19.96 -40.30 57.91
CA GLY A 282 19.58 -39.13 57.12
C GLY A 282 20.58 -38.81 55.99
N GLN A 283 21.88 -38.97 56.26
CA GLN A 283 22.93 -38.80 55.24
C GLN A 283 22.85 -39.85 54.13
N GLU A 284 22.60 -41.11 54.48
CA GLU A 284 22.44 -42.20 53.52
C GLU A 284 21.21 -42.00 52.62
N LEU A 285 20.05 -41.64 53.20
CA LEU A 285 18.83 -41.35 52.44
C LEU A 285 18.99 -40.16 51.48
N LEU A 286 19.68 -39.09 51.91
CA LEU A 286 19.99 -37.96 51.04
C LEU A 286 20.94 -38.36 49.91
N GLY A 287 21.95 -39.17 50.20
CA GLY A 287 22.87 -39.71 49.19
C GLY A 287 22.15 -40.51 48.12
N GLU A 288 21.32 -41.48 48.53
CA GLU A 288 20.53 -42.30 47.60
C GLU A 288 19.58 -41.46 46.75
N PHE A 289 18.92 -40.46 47.33
CA PHE A 289 18.01 -39.58 46.61
C PHE A 289 18.71 -38.77 45.49
N PHE A 290 19.93 -38.31 45.74
CA PHE A 290 20.74 -37.63 44.73
C PHE A 290 21.47 -38.61 43.79
N GLY A 291 21.19 -39.92 43.87
CA GLY A 291 21.85 -40.96 43.09
C GLY A 291 23.33 -41.14 43.44
N GLN A 292 23.74 -40.69 44.63
CA GLN A 292 25.08 -40.87 45.16
C GLN A 292 25.13 -42.12 46.03
N ASP A 293 25.76 -43.17 45.51
CA ASP A 293 25.96 -44.42 46.25
C ASP A 293 27.10 -44.24 47.28
N LEU A 294 26.75 -43.71 48.47
CA LEU A 294 27.69 -43.45 49.58
C LEU A 294 28.22 -44.75 50.23
N MET A 295 27.70 -45.92 49.85
CA MET A 295 28.08 -47.22 50.41
C MET A 295 29.53 -47.65 50.09
N ARG A 296 30.19 -47.03 49.10
CA ARG A 296 31.55 -47.40 48.70
C ARG A 296 32.68 -46.71 49.47
N HIS A 297 32.41 -45.74 50.34
CA HIS A 297 33.49 -44.99 51.01
C HIS A 297 33.76 -45.34 52.47
N PHE A 298 32.92 -46.16 53.11
CA PHE A 298 33.01 -46.35 54.57
C PHE A 298 33.03 -47.79 55.08
N TYR A 299 33.11 -48.79 54.18
CA TYR A 299 33.36 -50.21 54.54
C TYR A 299 34.82 -50.66 54.31
N ASN A 300 35.77 -49.72 54.22
CA ASN A 300 37.21 -50.00 54.30
C ASN A 300 37.80 -49.33 55.55
N ILE A 301 37.43 -49.83 56.74
CA ILE A 301 38.25 -49.78 57.96
C ILE A 301 38.11 -51.13 58.64
#